data_AF-A0A3S9EJ00-F1
#
_entry.id   AF-A0A3S9EJ00-F1
#
_cell.length_a   1.000
_cell.length_b   1.000
_cell.length_c   1.000
_cell.angle_alpha   90.00
_cell.angle_beta   90.00
_cell.angle_gamma   90.00
#
_symmetry.space_group_name_H-M   'P 1'
#
loop_
_entity.id
_entity.type
_entity.pdbx_description
1 polymer ?
#
loop_
_entity_poly.entity_id
_entity_poly.type
_entity_poly.pdbx_seq_one_letter_code
_entity_poly.pdbx_strand_id
1 'polypeptide(L)'
;MPNTCVRAAAEGLPAINRRKALAFLTGGIAAAAVTLPAVVANGAPAASTVQDVLSACHAAENRLGTCETREASIAEALGDALFPEWKTPGGVASRWSHVPMTFRTSKALEAEIERRRELIEKSFGGGLMNRPAYERWMGDIEAQGKEGLAWLREREAVIDASGYHDASDQTDEAFTEARAAFQAVMELRCETIEEVRAKAACIIRVYKRLGVTIDGDDLVACMSSLCEED
;
A
#
# COMPACT_ATOMS: atom_id res chain seq x y z
N MET A 1 16.16 9.32 -29.64
CA MET A 1 14.95 9.58 -28.83
C MET A 1 14.10 8.30 -28.81
N PRO A 2 13.37 7.98 -27.73
CA PRO A 2 13.48 8.51 -26.38
C PRO A 2 13.26 7.48 -25.23
N ASN A 3 13.50 7.94 -24.00
CA ASN A 3 12.84 7.56 -22.74
C ASN A 3 12.98 6.13 -22.17
N THR A 4 13.94 5.94 -21.26
CA THR A 4 13.89 4.87 -20.24
C THR A 4 13.81 5.37 -18.79
N CYS A 5 13.65 6.68 -18.54
CA CYS A 5 13.40 7.20 -17.18
C CYS A 5 11.98 6.93 -16.64
N VAL A 6 11.15 6.14 -17.34
CA VAL A 6 9.73 5.92 -16.97
C VAL A 6 9.44 4.47 -16.55
N ARG A 7 10.36 3.52 -16.72
CA ARG A 7 10.03 2.11 -16.43
C ARG A 7 10.00 1.76 -14.94
N ALA A 8 10.60 2.60 -14.09
CA ALA A 8 10.45 2.51 -12.63
C ALA A 8 9.12 3.09 -12.11
N ALA A 9 8.32 3.74 -12.96
CA ALA A 9 7.11 4.44 -12.52
C ALA A 9 5.80 3.64 -12.68
N ALA A 10 5.82 2.44 -13.26
CA ALA A 10 4.57 1.78 -13.71
C ALA A 10 4.29 0.35 -13.25
N GLU A 11 5.27 -0.45 -12.77
CA GLU A 11 5.03 -1.89 -12.47
C GLU A 11 5.16 -2.30 -11.00
N GLY A 12 5.26 -1.32 -10.12
CA GLY A 12 5.03 -1.46 -8.69
C GLY A 12 4.51 -0.14 -8.19
N LEU A 13 3.19 0.08 -8.25
CA LEU A 13 2.58 1.21 -7.56
C LEU A 13 2.97 1.06 -6.08
N PRO A 14 3.84 1.93 -5.52
CA PRO A 14 4.19 1.83 -4.11
C PRO A 14 2.89 1.94 -3.31
N ALA A 15 2.81 1.30 -2.14
CA ALA A 15 1.68 1.41 -1.22
C ALA A 15 1.24 2.87 -0.98
N ILE A 16 2.19 3.80 -1.12
CA ILE A 16 2.04 5.25 -1.18
C ILE A 16 0.92 5.72 -2.13
N ASN A 17 0.73 5.10 -3.31
CA ASN A 17 -0.34 5.47 -4.24
C ASN A 17 -1.70 4.85 -3.91
N ARG A 18 -1.76 3.72 -3.17
CA ARG A 18 -3.05 3.20 -2.64
C ARG A 18 -3.57 4.08 -1.50
N ARG A 19 -2.68 4.56 -0.61
CA ARG A 19 -3.02 5.49 0.47
C ARG A 19 -3.46 6.86 -0.07
N LYS A 20 -2.79 7.37 -1.12
CA LYS A 20 -3.24 8.58 -1.85
C LYS A 20 -4.57 8.40 -2.59
N ALA A 21 -4.81 7.24 -3.20
CA ALA A 21 -6.10 6.93 -3.85
C ALA A 21 -7.25 6.72 -2.84
N LEU A 22 -6.97 6.20 -1.64
CA LEU A 22 -7.97 6.08 -0.56
C LEU A 22 -8.26 7.43 0.13
N ALA A 23 -7.30 8.34 0.20
CA ALA A 23 -7.54 9.73 0.60
C ALA A 23 -8.46 10.47 -0.40
N PHE A 24 -8.44 10.08 -1.68
CA PHE A 24 -9.37 10.58 -2.70
C PHE A 24 -10.81 10.07 -2.50
N LEU A 25 -11.00 8.89 -1.91
CA LEU A 25 -12.34 8.30 -1.71
C LEU A 25 -13.11 8.88 -0.52
N THR A 26 -12.45 9.56 0.42
CA THR A 26 -13.12 10.42 1.40
C THR A 26 -13.36 11.84 0.88
N GLY A 27 -12.82 12.19 -0.29
CA GLY A 27 -13.02 13.47 -0.98
C GLY A 27 -14.31 13.57 -1.80
N GLY A 28 -15.14 12.53 -1.80
CA GLY A 28 -16.49 12.58 -2.35
C GLY A 28 -17.47 13.09 -1.31
N ILE A 29 -17.84 14.38 -1.41
CA ILE A 29 -18.86 15.09 -0.63
C ILE A 29 -18.34 15.72 0.69
N ALA A 30 -17.44 16.71 0.59
CA ALA A 30 -17.29 17.72 1.63
C ALA A 30 -18.42 18.79 1.59
N ALA A 31 -19.36 18.70 0.63
CA ALA A 31 -20.44 19.67 0.47
C ALA A 31 -21.79 19.24 1.09
N ALA A 32 -21.92 18.06 1.71
CA ALA A 32 -23.20 17.60 2.26
C ALA A 32 -23.11 16.88 3.62
N ALA A 33 -21.97 16.92 4.32
CA ALA A 33 -21.84 16.29 5.64
C ALA A 33 -22.26 17.21 6.82
N VAL A 34 -22.72 18.44 6.56
CA VAL A 34 -23.03 19.41 7.62
C VAL A 34 -24.49 19.29 8.13
N THR A 35 -25.36 18.46 7.53
CA THR A 35 -26.81 18.48 7.85
C THR A 35 -27.45 17.16 8.29
N LEU A 36 -26.69 16.10 8.60
CA LEU A 36 -27.33 14.88 9.13
C LEU A 36 -27.28 14.82 10.66
N PRO A 37 -28.43 14.62 11.34
CA PRO A 37 -28.45 14.39 12.78
C PRO A 37 -27.79 13.04 13.09
N ALA A 38 -26.79 13.06 13.96
CA ALA A 38 -26.11 11.85 14.40
C ALA A 38 -27.07 10.96 15.20
N VAL A 39 -27.20 9.70 14.77
CA VAL A 39 -27.75 8.62 15.60
C VAL A 39 -26.75 8.37 16.73
N VAL A 40 -27.22 8.54 17.97
CA VAL A 40 -26.44 8.38 19.20
C VAL A 40 -25.96 6.94 19.32
N ALA A 41 -24.67 6.71 19.11
CA ALA A 41 -23.98 5.53 19.59
C ALA A 41 -23.27 5.88 20.90
N ASN A 42 -23.86 5.41 22.01
CA ASN A 42 -23.32 5.56 23.36
C ASN A 42 -21.93 4.92 23.48
N GLY A 43 -20.95 5.72 23.93
CA GLY A 43 -19.63 5.22 24.34
C GLY A 43 -18.50 6.23 24.16
N ALA A 44 -18.64 7.47 24.64
CA ALA A 44 -17.58 8.48 24.59
C ALA A 44 -16.76 8.50 25.90
N PRO A 45 -15.42 8.50 25.85
CA PRO A 45 -14.63 9.13 26.89
C PRO A 45 -14.66 10.66 26.68
N ALA A 46 -14.82 11.39 27.79
CA ALA A 46 -14.60 12.82 28.05
C ALA A 46 -14.76 13.85 26.91
N ALA A 47 -15.51 14.92 27.19
CA ALA A 47 -15.66 16.10 26.33
C ALA A 47 -14.29 16.58 25.79
N SER A 48 -14.00 16.25 24.54
CA SER A 48 -12.82 16.72 23.82
C SER A 48 -13.09 18.16 23.39
N THR A 49 -12.29 19.10 23.88
CA THR A 49 -12.35 20.48 23.39
C THR A 49 -11.92 20.54 21.93
N VAL A 50 -12.30 21.58 21.19
CA VAL A 50 -11.84 21.80 19.80
C VAL A 50 -10.32 21.69 19.68
N GLN A 51 -9.61 22.23 20.67
CA GLN A 51 -8.16 22.17 20.75
C GLN A 51 -7.63 20.73 20.90
N ASP A 52 -8.32 19.86 21.64
CA ASP A 52 -7.94 18.45 21.82
C ASP A 52 -8.06 17.70 20.49
N VAL A 53 -9.15 17.90 19.75
CA VAL A 53 -9.37 17.24 18.45
C VAL A 53 -8.34 17.70 17.41
N LEU A 54 -8.07 19.01 17.35
CA LEU A 54 -7.07 19.57 16.42
C LEU A 54 -5.65 19.10 16.77
N SER A 55 -5.31 19.05 18.05
CA SER A 55 -3.99 18.57 18.50
C SER A 55 -3.82 17.06 18.26
N ALA A 56 -4.86 16.26 18.45
CA ALA A 56 -4.87 14.84 18.11
C ALA A 56 -4.66 14.61 16.61
N CYS A 57 -5.32 15.38 15.74
CA CYS A 57 -5.10 15.33 14.29
C CYS A 57 -3.66 15.66 13.93
N HIS A 58 -3.09 16.71 14.53
CA HIS A 58 -1.70 17.08 14.27
C HIS A 58 -0.70 16.01 14.75
N ALA A 59 -0.92 15.42 15.93
CA ALA A 59 -0.10 14.34 16.45
C ALA A 59 -0.14 13.09 15.55
N ALA A 60 -1.34 12.70 15.09
CA ALA A 60 -1.52 11.57 14.19
C ALA A 60 -0.85 11.81 12.82
N GLU A 61 -0.92 13.03 12.27
CA GLU A 61 -0.19 13.42 11.06
C GLU A 61 1.34 13.30 11.25
N ASN A 62 1.87 13.79 12.37
CA ASN A 62 3.32 13.72 12.65
C ASN A 62 3.78 12.26 12.80
N ARG A 63 2.96 11.42 13.44
CA ARG A 63 3.22 9.99 13.55
C ARG A 63 3.26 9.34 12.16
N LEU A 64 2.25 9.59 11.32
CA LEU A 64 2.25 9.10 9.94
C LEU A 64 3.49 9.53 9.18
N GLY A 65 3.92 10.80 9.30
CA GLY A 65 5.12 11.28 8.61
C GLY A 65 6.42 10.60 9.07
N THR A 66 6.50 10.29 10.37
CA THR A 66 7.61 9.53 10.94
C THR A 66 7.63 8.10 10.39
N CYS A 67 6.47 7.43 10.36
CA CYS A 67 6.34 6.08 9.82
C CYS A 67 6.67 6.03 8.31
N GLU A 68 6.13 6.96 7.51
CA GLU A 68 6.41 7.08 6.07
C GLU A 68 7.91 7.27 5.79
N THR A 69 8.60 8.12 6.58
CA THR A 69 10.04 8.36 6.44
C THR A 69 10.84 7.10 6.76
N ARG A 70 10.41 6.34 7.77
CA ARG A 70 11.03 5.06 8.14
C ARG A 70 10.81 4.00 7.06
N GLU A 71 9.59 3.81 6.59
CA GLU A 71 9.26 2.88 5.50
C GLU A 71 10.06 3.23 4.23
N ALA A 72 10.12 4.51 3.87
CA ALA A 72 10.85 4.99 2.70
C ALA A 72 12.36 4.76 2.82
N SER A 73 12.97 5.00 3.98
CA SER A 73 14.41 4.79 4.16
C SER A 73 14.80 3.32 4.10
N ILE A 74 13.96 2.41 4.61
CA ILE A 74 14.17 0.96 4.46
C ILE A 74 14.00 0.55 2.99
N ALA A 75 12.96 1.05 2.31
CA ALA A 75 12.75 0.77 0.89
C ALA A 75 13.92 1.26 0.01
N GLU A 76 14.45 2.45 0.29
CA GLU A 76 15.62 3.01 -0.39
C GLU A 76 16.88 2.16 -0.16
N ALA A 77 17.10 1.70 1.08
CA ALA A 77 18.22 0.83 1.41
C ALA A 77 18.14 -0.55 0.74
N LEU A 78 16.93 -1.10 0.57
CA LEU A 78 16.71 -2.36 -0.13
C LEU A 78 16.80 -2.23 -1.65
N GLY A 79 16.36 -1.10 -2.22
CA GLY A 79 16.36 -0.86 -3.66
C GLY A 79 15.68 -1.99 -4.45
N ASP A 80 16.36 -2.50 -5.47
CA ASP A 80 15.86 -3.59 -6.32
C ASP A 80 15.63 -4.90 -5.55
N ALA A 81 16.27 -5.09 -4.39
CA ALA A 81 16.08 -6.29 -3.57
C ALA A 81 14.66 -6.37 -2.99
N LEU A 82 13.94 -5.25 -2.90
CA LEU A 82 12.53 -5.21 -2.46
C LEU A 82 11.58 -5.88 -3.47
N PHE A 83 12.01 -5.98 -4.73
CA PHE A 83 11.23 -6.60 -5.81
C PHE A 83 12.00 -7.77 -6.41
N PRO A 84 12.20 -8.86 -5.65
CA PRO A 84 12.95 -10.00 -6.14
C PRO A 84 12.29 -10.55 -7.41
N GLU A 85 13.11 -10.77 -8.43
CA GLU A 85 12.67 -11.29 -9.71
C GLU A 85 13.56 -12.45 -10.12
N TRP A 86 12.99 -13.66 -10.07
CA TRP A 86 13.64 -14.85 -10.61
C TRP A 86 12.96 -15.27 -11.90
N LYS A 87 13.74 -15.55 -12.94
CA LYS A 87 13.25 -15.99 -14.25
C LYS A 87 13.63 -17.44 -14.49
N THR A 88 12.64 -18.24 -14.89
CA THR A 88 12.92 -19.62 -15.31
C THR A 88 13.80 -19.62 -16.56
N PRO A 89 14.65 -20.65 -16.74
CA PRO A 89 15.32 -20.89 -18.02
C PRO A 89 14.31 -20.92 -19.18
N GLY A 90 14.62 -20.21 -20.27
CA GLY A 90 13.78 -20.14 -21.47
C GLY A 90 14.40 -20.83 -22.68
N GLY A 91 13.70 -20.76 -23.82
CA GLY A 91 14.19 -21.23 -25.11
C GLY A 91 13.65 -22.59 -25.54
N VAL A 92 14.05 -23.02 -26.74
CA VAL A 92 13.51 -24.22 -27.41
C VAL A 92 13.78 -25.51 -26.61
N ALA A 93 14.87 -25.53 -25.84
CA ALA A 93 15.26 -26.66 -25.01
C ALA A 93 14.73 -26.59 -23.55
N SER A 94 14.05 -25.49 -23.16
CA SER A 94 13.59 -25.33 -21.79
C SER A 94 12.47 -26.31 -21.45
N ARG A 95 12.56 -26.89 -20.24
CA ARG A 95 11.52 -27.75 -19.66
C ARG A 95 10.43 -26.95 -18.95
N TRP A 96 10.70 -25.67 -18.68
CA TRP A 96 9.71 -24.75 -18.16
C TRP A 96 8.84 -24.26 -19.31
N SER A 97 9.40 -23.44 -20.17
CA SER A 97 8.63 -22.83 -21.26
C SER A 97 9.59 -22.26 -22.28
N HIS A 98 9.14 -22.20 -23.52
CA HIS A 98 9.86 -21.46 -24.56
C HIS A 98 10.01 -19.98 -24.21
N VAL A 99 9.00 -19.42 -23.52
CA VAL A 99 9.02 -18.07 -22.98
C VAL A 99 9.34 -18.12 -21.49
N PRO A 100 10.41 -17.45 -21.01
CA PRO A 100 10.73 -17.37 -19.59
C PRO A 100 9.54 -16.88 -18.76
N MET A 101 9.25 -17.58 -17.68
CA MET A 101 8.28 -17.17 -16.67
C MET A 101 9.01 -16.43 -15.56
N THR A 102 8.35 -15.42 -15.00
CA THR A 102 8.89 -14.59 -13.92
C THR A 102 8.18 -14.90 -12.60
N PHE A 103 8.96 -15.13 -11.56
CA PHE A 103 8.49 -15.37 -10.20
C PHE A 103 9.05 -14.31 -9.26
N ARG A 104 8.16 -13.78 -8.42
CA ARG A 104 8.49 -12.76 -7.41
C ARG A 104 8.45 -13.28 -5.98
N THR A 105 7.93 -14.49 -5.77
CA THR A 105 7.85 -15.12 -4.46
C THR A 105 8.19 -16.60 -4.56
N SER A 106 8.82 -17.13 -3.52
CA SER A 106 9.14 -18.56 -3.41
C SER A 106 7.87 -19.41 -3.48
N LYS A 107 6.81 -18.99 -2.79
CA LYS A 107 5.50 -19.66 -2.81
C LYS A 107 4.90 -19.80 -4.22
N ALA A 108 5.01 -18.77 -5.06
CA ALA A 108 4.52 -18.84 -6.43
C ALA A 108 5.33 -19.82 -7.28
N LEU A 109 6.64 -19.86 -7.07
CA LEU A 109 7.53 -20.81 -7.74
C LEU A 109 7.26 -22.26 -7.27
N GLU A 110 7.04 -22.50 -5.97
CA GLU A 110 6.68 -23.83 -5.44
C GLU A 110 5.39 -24.36 -6.06
N ALA A 111 4.36 -23.51 -6.13
CA ALA A 111 3.09 -23.89 -6.73
C ALA A 111 3.24 -24.26 -8.21
N GLU A 112 4.08 -23.55 -8.97
CA GLU A 112 4.34 -23.90 -10.36
C GLU A 112 5.21 -25.16 -10.51
N ILE A 113 6.21 -25.36 -9.64
CA ILE A 113 6.99 -26.61 -9.61
C ILE A 113 6.05 -27.80 -9.40
N GLU A 114 5.14 -27.70 -8.43
CA GLU A 114 4.21 -28.78 -8.13
C GLU A 114 3.25 -29.04 -9.29
N ARG A 115 2.65 -27.98 -9.84
CA ARG A 115 1.81 -28.08 -11.04
C ARG A 115 2.55 -28.77 -12.20
N ARG A 116 3.85 -28.49 -12.38
CA ARG A 116 4.66 -29.12 -13.43
C ARG A 116 4.96 -30.57 -13.15
N ARG A 117 5.23 -30.94 -11.91
CA ARG A 117 5.38 -32.34 -11.50
C ARG A 117 4.13 -33.13 -11.84
N GLU A 118 2.96 -32.64 -11.44
CA GLU A 118 1.68 -33.28 -11.77
C GLU A 118 1.47 -33.46 -13.28
N LEU A 119 1.83 -32.46 -14.09
CA LEU A 119 1.74 -32.54 -15.56
C LEU A 119 2.70 -33.58 -16.14
N ILE A 120 3.92 -33.68 -15.62
CA ILE A 120 4.93 -34.65 -16.06
C ILE A 120 4.49 -36.06 -15.66
N GLU A 121 4.05 -36.24 -14.41
CA GLU A 121 3.54 -37.52 -13.90
C GLU A 121 2.32 -37.99 -14.69
N LYS A 122 1.37 -37.10 -14.97
CA LYS A 122 0.20 -37.40 -15.81
C LYS A 122 0.61 -37.80 -17.23
N SER A 123 1.60 -37.13 -17.81
CA SER A 123 2.11 -37.45 -19.15
C SER A 123 2.80 -38.81 -19.20
N PHE A 124 3.55 -39.16 -18.14
CA PHE A 124 4.18 -40.47 -18.00
C PHE A 124 3.15 -41.58 -17.77
N GLY A 125 2.22 -41.41 -16.83
CA GLY A 125 1.14 -42.36 -16.56
C GLY A 125 0.19 -42.56 -17.75
N GLY A 126 0.03 -41.53 -18.59
CA GLY A 126 -0.73 -41.60 -19.85
C GLY A 126 0.03 -42.19 -21.04
N GLY A 127 1.29 -42.60 -20.88
CA GLY A 127 2.11 -43.18 -21.96
C GLY A 127 2.59 -42.18 -23.02
N LEU A 128 2.39 -40.88 -22.81
CA LEU A 128 2.85 -39.81 -23.70
C LEU A 128 4.34 -39.47 -23.52
N MET A 129 4.96 -40.02 -22.46
CA MET A 129 6.36 -39.82 -22.12
C MET A 129 7.00 -41.16 -21.75
N ASN A 130 8.22 -41.40 -22.23
CA ASN A 130 9.00 -42.59 -21.85
C ASN A 130 9.76 -42.36 -20.53
N ARG A 131 10.19 -43.46 -19.88
CA ARG A 131 10.85 -43.38 -18.56
C ARG A 131 12.12 -42.52 -18.55
N PRO A 132 13.05 -42.62 -19.51
CA PRO A 132 14.22 -41.75 -19.54
C PRO A 132 13.89 -40.26 -19.71
N ALA A 133 12.84 -39.93 -20.47
CA ALA A 133 12.38 -38.55 -20.61
C ALA A 133 11.74 -38.05 -19.31
N TYR A 134 10.94 -38.88 -18.64
CA TYR A 134 10.35 -38.58 -17.34
C TYR A 134 11.41 -38.25 -16.29
N GLU A 135 12.39 -39.15 -16.09
CA GLU A 135 13.47 -38.98 -15.11
C GLU A 135 14.26 -37.69 -15.37
N ARG A 136 14.54 -37.40 -16.65
CA ARG A 136 15.23 -36.16 -17.05
C ARG A 136 14.39 -34.91 -16.79
N TRP A 137 13.13 -34.89 -17.19
CA TRP A 137 12.25 -33.73 -17.01
C TRP A 137 12.01 -33.43 -15.53
N MET A 138 11.76 -34.47 -14.72
CA MET A 138 11.64 -34.31 -13.27
C MET A 138 12.94 -33.77 -12.67
N GLY A 139 14.09 -34.37 -12.99
CA GLY A 139 15.38 -33.92 -12.50
C GLY A 139 15.71 -32.47 -12.86
N ASP A 140 15.45 -32.05 -14.11
CA ASP A 140 15.68 -30.69 -14.57
C ASP A 140 14.78 -29.67 -13.83
N ILE A 141 13.49 -29.97 -13.67
CA ILE A 141 12.54 -29.10 -12.95
C ILE A 141 12.92 -28.99 -11.48
N GLU A 142 13.32 -30.09 -10.84
CA GLU A 142 13.71 -30.09 -9.43
C GLU A 142 15.02 -29.33 -9.19
N ALA A 143 16.03 -29.54 -10.03
CA ALA A 143 17.32 -28.87 -9.90
C ALA A 143 17.18 -27.35 -10.09
N GLN A 144 16.53 -26.93 -11.19
CA GLN A 144 16.33 -25.51 -11.50
C GLN A 144 15.36 -24.85 -10.54
N GLY A 145 14.31 -25.58 -10.12
CA GLY A 145 13.37 -25.12 -9.11
C GLY A 145 14.05 -24.89 -7.76
N LYS A 146 14.93 -25.80 -7.32
CA LYS A 146 15.68 -25.67 -6.07
C LYS A 146 16.59 -24.44 -6.06
N GLU A 147 17.27 -24.15 -7.17
CA GLU A 147 18.09 -22.94 -7.31
C GLU A 147 17.23 -21.67 -7.20
N GLY A 148 16.12 -21.60 -7.95
CA GLY A 148 15.21 -20.46 -7.90
C GLY A 148 14.56 -20.26 -6.53
N LEU A 149 14.18 -21.34 -5.86
CA LEU A 149 13.63 -21.29 -4.51
C LEU A 149 14.65 -20.83 -3.48
N ALA A 150 15.89 -21.31 -3.55
CA ALA A 150 16.96 -20.85 -2.67
C ALA A 150 17.21 -19.35 -2.84
N TRP A 151 17.30 -18.88 -4.08
CA TRP A 151 17.50 -17.47 -4.39
C TRP A 151 16.32 -16.60 -3.90
N LEU A 152 15.08 -16.99 -4.18
CA LEU A 152 13.89 -16.23 -3.77
C LEU A 152 13.77 -16.18 -2.25
N ARG A 153 13.98 -17.30 -1.55
CA ARG A 153 13.92 -17.35 -0.08
C ARG A 153 15.02 -16.54 0.58
N GLU A 154 16.23 -16.51 0.00
CA GLU A 154 17.30 -15.64 0.47
C GLU A 154 16.89 -14.16 0.38
N ARG A 155 16.27 -13.76 -0.74
CA ARG A 155 15.79 -12.37 -0.92
C ARG A 155 14.63 -12.03 0.01
N GLU A 156 13.66 -12.93 0.15
CA GLU A 156 12.56 -12.79 1.12
C GLU A 156 13.11 -12.63 2.54
N ALA A 157 14.09 -13.45 2.95
CA ALA A 157 14.73 -13.33 4.25
C ALA A 157 15.46 -11.99 4.46
N VAL A 158 16.05 -11.41 3.41
CA VAL A 158 16.65 -10.06 3.48
C VAL A 158 15.58 -8.98 3.70
N ILE A 159 14.43 -9.09 3.02
CA ILE A 159 13.30 -8.16 3.19
C ILE A 159 12.71 -8.30 4.60
N ASP A 160 12.53 -9.53 5.08
CA ASP A 160 12.05 -9.80 6.43
C ASP A 160 13.00 -9.23 7.49
N ALA A 161 14.31 -9.50 7.34
CA ALA A 161 15.33 -9.03 8.27
C ALA A 161 15.50 -7.50 8.29
N SER A 162 15.11 -6.80 7.21
CA SER A 162 15.16 -5.35 7.18
C SER A 162 14.04 -4.68 7.99
N GLY A 163 13.03 -5.45 8.43
CA GLY A 163 11.84 -4.92 9.10
C GLY A 163 10.94 -4.11 8.18
N TYR A 164 11.01 -4.34 6.86
CA TYR A 164 10.20 -3.60 5.89
C TYR A 164 8.70 -3.83 6.12
N HIS A 165 8.29 -5.08 6.35
CA HIS A 165 6.89 -5.43 6.61
C HIS A 165 6.36 -4.73 7.87
N ASP A 166 7.08 -4.80 8.98
CA ASP A 166 6.71 -4.10 10.23
C ASP A 166 6.59 -2.59 10.03
N ALA A 167 7.50 -1.98 9.26
CA ALA A 167 7.45 -0.55 8.96
C ALA A 167 6.26 -0.19 8.07
N SER A 168 5.93 -1.04 7.10
CA SER A 168 4.76 -0.86 6.24
C SER A 168 3.45 -0.97 7.03
N ASP A 169 3.34 -1.98 7.89
CA ASP A 169 2.18 -2.19 8.78
C ASP A 169 1.99 -1.02 9.75
N GLN A 170 3.07 -0.56 10.41
CA GLN A 170 3.03 0.63 11.26
C GLN A 170 2.59 1.89 10.51
N THR A 171 2.93 1.99 9.22
CA THR A 171 2.51 3.12 8.40
C THR A 171 1.04 3.01 8.00
N ASP A 172 0.51 1.79 7.77
CA ASP A 172 -0.93 1.56 7.57
C ASP A 172 -1.75 1.86 8.83
N GLU A 173 -1.25 1.47 10.00
CA GLU A 173 -1.86 1.82 11.29
C GLU A 173 -1.87 3.34 11.51
N ALA A 174 -0.72 4.00 11.33
CA ALA A 174 -0.61 5.44 11.48
C ALA A 174 -1.48 6.20 10.45
N PHE A 175 -1.64 5.66 9.25
CA PHE A 175 -2.56 6.20 8.24
C PHE A 175 -4.02 6.09 8.70
N THR A 176 -4.39 4.94 9.27
CA THR A 176 -5.73 4.72 9.82
C THR A 176 -6.01 5.68 10.98
N GLU A 177 -5.03 5.88 11.87
CA GLU A 177 -5.10 6.85 12.97
C GLU A 177 -5.26 8.29 12.46
N ALA A 178 -4.42 8.71 11.51
CA ALA A 178 -4.49 10.05 10.91
C ALA A 178 -5.82 10.29 10.20
N ARG A 179 -6.35 9.27 9.51
CA ARG A 179 -7.67 9.34 8.87
C ARG A 179 -8.79 9.51 9.89
N ALA A 180 -8.79 8.73 10.96
CA ALA A 180 -9.80 8.83 12.01
C ALA A 180 -9.74 10.20 12.72
N ALA A 181 -8.54 10.70 13.01
CA ALA A 181 -8.37 12.01 13.63
C ALA A 181 -8.82 13.15 12.70
N PHE A 182 -8.54 13.05 11.39
CA PHE A 182 -9.04 14.01 10.41
C PHE A 182 -10.57 13.97 10.30
N GLN A 183 -11.17 12.78 10.34
CA GLN A 183 -12.63 12.64 10.35
C GLN A 183 -13.24 13.30 11.60
N ALA A 184 -12.62 13.15 12.77
CA ALA A 184 -13.06 13.84 13.98
C ALA A 184 -13.00 15.38 13.84
N VAL A 185 -11.98 15.92 13.15
CA VAL A 185 -11.93 17.35 12.80
C VAL A 185 -13.09 17.74 11.89
N MET A 186 -13.43 16.91 10.91
CA MET A 186 -14.56 17.17 10.01
C MET A 186 -15.91 17.17 10.74
N GLU A 187 -16.08 16.29 11.73
CA GLU A 187 -17.29 16.18 12.56
C GLU A 187 -17.39 17.25 13.66
N LEU A 188 -16.28 17.95 13.95
CA LEU A 188 -16.22 18.99 14.97
C LEU A 188 -17.20 20.14 14.67
N ARG A 189 -18.08 20.45 15.62
CA ARG A 189 -18.87 21.68 15.61
C ARG A 189 -18.04 22.84 16.13
N CYS A 190 -18.06 23.96 15.42
CA CYS A 190 -17.41 25.19 15.83
C CYS A 190 -18.46 26.14 16.39
N GLU A 191 -18.21 26.68 17.58
CA GLU A 191 -19.05 27.67 18.26
C GLU A 191 -18.50 29.09 18.08
N THR A 192 -17.22 29.23 17.70
CA THR A 192 -16.56 30.53 17.51
C THR A 192 -15.88 30.65 16.14
N ILE A 193 -15.69 31.88 15.67
CA ILE A 193 -14.97 32.16 14.43
C ILE A 193 -13.49 31.73 14.51
N GLU A 194 -12.90 31.78 15.71
CA GLU A 194 -11.56 31.28 15.98
C GLU A 194 -11.46 29.77 15.75
N GLU A 195 -12.46 29.00 16.19
CA GLU A 195 -12.53 27.55 15.95
C GLU A 195 -12.74 27.23 14.47
N VAL A 196 -13.57 27.99 13.77
CA VAL A 196 -13.75 27.87 12.31
C VAL A 196 -12.42 28.06 11.58
N ARG A 197 -11.67 29.11 11.93
CA ARG A 197 -10.34 29.38 11.36
C ARG A 197 -9.35 28.26 11.68
N ALA A 198 -9.34 27.77 12.91
CA ALA A 198 -8.45 26.68 13.32
C ALA A 198 -8.75 25.36 12.59
N LYS A 199 -10.04 25.04 12.42
CA LYS A 199 -10.50 23.90 11.63
C LYS A 199 -10.14 24.05 10.15
N ALA A 200 -10.40 25.21 9.54
CA ALA A 200 -10.02 25.48 8.15
C ALA A 200 -8.50 25.35 7.93
N ALA A 201 -7.69 25.89 8.84
CA ALA A 201 -6.23 25.74 8.78
C ALA A 201 -5.78 24.27 8.85
N CYS A 202 -6.43 23.47 9.69
CA CYS A 202 -6.19 22.02 9.76
C CYS A 202 -6.53 21.32 8.44
N ILE A 203 -7.70 21.61 7.86
CA ILE A 203 -8.14 21.07 6.57
C ILE A 203 -7.14 21.42 5.47
N ILE A 204 -6.79 22.70 5.31
CA ILE A 204 -5.83 23.15 4.29
C ILE A 204 -4.49 22.43 4.43
N ARG A 205 -3.99 22.26 5.67
CA ARG A 205 -2.74 21.54 5.94
C ARG A 205 -2.79 20.10 5.46
N VAL A 206 -3.86 19.37 5.79
CA VAL A 206 -4.05 17.96 5.37
C VAL A 206 -4.13 17.86 3.84
N TYR A 207 -4.93 18.70 3.19
CA TYR A 207 -5.05 18.71 1.73
C TYR A 207 -3.75 19.08 1.02
N LYS A 208 -2.98 20.03 1.57
CA LYS A 208 -1.65 20.38 1.05
C LYS A 208 -0.70 19.19 1.09
N ARG A 209 -0.72 18.39 2.16
CA ARG A 209 0.07 17.15 2.26
C ARG A 209 -0.33 16.11 1.20
N LEU A 210 -1.59 16.11 0.79
CA LEU A 210 -2.11 15.29 -0.30
C LEU A 210 -1.82 15.87 -1.70
N GLY A 211 -1.20 17.04 -1.80
CA GLY A 211 -0.90 17.73 -3.07
C GLY A 211 -2.09 18.50 -3.65
N VAL A 212 -3.13 18.75 -2.86
CA VAL A 212 -4.30 19.53 -3.25
C VAL A 212 -4.16 20.95 -2.70
N THR A 213 -4.26 21.94 -3.58
CA THR A 213 -4.30 23.35 -3.21
C THR A 213 -5.75 23.79 -3.03
N ILE A 214 -6.08 24.30 -1.84
CA ILE A 214 -7.36 24.92 -1.52
C ILE A 214 -7.08 26.40 -1.24
N ASP A 215 -7.90 27.29 -1.77
CA ASP A 215 -7.87 28.70 -1.37
C ASP A 215 -8.40 28.82 0.06
N GLY A 216 -7.53 29.26 0.96
CA GLY A 216 -7.83 29.31 2.38
C GLY A 216 -8.87 30.36 2.73
N ASP A 217 -8.90 31.47 2.00
CA ASP A 217 -9.81 32.58 2.28
C ASP A 217 -11.23 32.21 1.86
N ASP A 218 -11.38 31.55 0.70
CA ASP A 218 -12.67 31.02 0.22
C ASP A 218 -13.23 29.92 1.14
N LEU A 219 -12.36 29.04 1.65
CA LEU A 219 -12.77 27.98 2.57
C LEU A 219 -13.25 28.56 3.92
N VAL A 220 -12.51 29.52 4.47
CA VAL A 220 -12.90 30.19 5.73
C VAL A 220 -14.20 30.96 5.53
N ALA A 221 -14.36 31.68 4.42
CA ALA A 221 -15.61 32.38 4.10
C ALA A 221 -16.81 31.43 4.00
N CYS A 222 -16.65 30.30 3.29
CA CYS A 222 -17.69 29.27 3.19
C CYS A 222 -18.06 28.67 4.56
N MET A 223 -17.05 28.35 5.39
CA MET A 223 -17.31 27.75 6.70
C MET A 223 -17.92 28.75 7.70
N SER A 224 -17.55 30.03 7.61
CA SER A 224 -18.08 31.08 8.50
C SER A 224 -19.54 31.41 8.18
N SER A 225 -19.90 31.42 6.88
CA SER A 225 -21.30 31.61 6.44
C SER A 225 -22.26 30.55 6.97
N LEU A 226 -21.77 29.36 7.30
CA LEU A 226 -22.58 28.26 7.86
C LEU A 226 -22.76 28.36 9.38
N CYS A 227 -22.00 29.23 10.05
CA CYS A 227 -22.15 29.51 11.48
C CYS A 227 -23.11 30.68 11.75
N GLU A 228 -23.53 31.43 10.72
CA GLU A 228 -24.41 32.60 10.84
C GLU A 228 -25.89 32.29 10.50
N GLU A 229 -26.24 31.04 10.20
CA GLU A 229 -27.61 30.62 9.80
C GLU A 229 -28.54 30.16 10.95
N ASP A 230 -28.19 30.40 12.22
CA ASP A 230 -29.07 30.15 13.38
C ASP A 230 -29.78 31.41 13.91
#